data_AF-A0A7T4PFT6-F1
#
_entry.id   AF-A0A7T4PFT6-F1
#
_cell.length_a   1.000
_cell.length_b   1.000
_cell.length_c   1.000
_cell.angle_alpha   90.00
_cell.angle_beta   90.00
_cell.angle_gamma   90.00
#
_symmetry.space_group_name_H-M   'P 1'
#
loop_
_entity.id
_entity.type
_entity.pdbx_description
1 polymer ?
#
loop_
_entity_poly.entity_id
_entity_poly.type
_entity_poly.pdbx_seq_one_letter_code
_entity_poly.pdbx_strand_id
1 'polypeptide(L)'
;MGHTRRRAALALGALGLVVAAWKWPVGQDDAVDATQFTIAFFATLLTGEAVIFALSFSAASSWPSLRAIDSHIAFREWVLAGWIAAMFTAGGLLGQSERSTTYGALLFLLANCFGVFSFARLFGLASVGGRNRLLRRTLARGLCDLRARDASLDEELSDDPVVAAYLGALDHVISGNDPNGIRNLVTQLTDVNVPSPANEDATALHLEVLHRLCRAALVRGTDPVVVVGCAESLVGSLIRHVRTLPDPAVALGEASRYLAWLGSTATLMSQRGIASKRAAREIVAVSVESRRLILRQVDPDPVAASGSADMGSVFDSPAAMLVWARDFTEFHGSDQAGAFYGVHQFLTGQKFMGNYWDGASVLSATRATLYGSAEGGPVDTPEARASRQLFGDVAGFDRFWALVSVNALATLRDVRVEHPAELVRPEFTPDPQLLGAYLRTFASHRWFNTAAQANAALLLLMAQADGPDSPWARARARTARSVIRTPAPRGEPQDRPAAMVLAVAIRLAPLAPGEPDQELRAFLSGLSPAALAATARLAARVLPGAAETDDPREAVVVGLGVLRLVGAHTRNTA
;
A
#
# COMPACT_ATOMS: atom_id res chain seq x y z
N MET A 1 -23.91 0.72 15.60
CA MET A 1 -24.38 0.85 17.01
C MET A 1 -25.24 2.10 17.35
N GLY A 2 -25.30 3.17 16.54
CA GLY A 2 -26.06 4.40 16.89
C GLY A 2 -27.57 4.40 16.56
N HIS A 3 -28.05 3.55 15.65
CA HIS A 3 -29.48 3.52 15.26
C HIS A 3 -30.37 2.84 16.32
N THR A 4 -29.92 1.73 16.88
CA THR A 4 -30.66 0.97 17.89
C THR A 4 -30.86 1.78 19.17
N ARG A 5 -29.86 2.53 19.63
CA ARG A 5 -30.00 3.39 20.82
C ARG A 5 -30.95 4.57 20.60
N ARG A 6 -30.91 5.21 19.43
CA ARG A 6 -31.83 6.31 19.09
C ARG A 6 -33.27 5.84 18.94
N ARG A 7 -33.50 4.73 18.23
CA ARG A 7 -34.83 4.11 18.10
C ARG A 7 -35.37 3.64 19.45
N ALA A 8 -34.51 3.09 20.31
CA ALA A 8 -34.89 2.73 21.68
C ALA A 8 -35.26 3.96 22.51
N ALA A 9 -34.49 5.06 22.43
CA ALA A 9 -34.81 6.31 23.11
C ALA A 9 -36.13 6.93 22.62
N LEU A 10 -36.37 6.91 21.31
CA LEU A 10 -37.65 7.33 20.72
C LEU A 10 -38.82 6.46 21.18
N ALA A 11 -38.65 5.14 21.19
CA ALA A 11 -39.67 4.21 21.63
C ALA A 11 -39.99 4.36 23.13
N LEU A 12 -38.96 4.50 23.97
CA LEU A 12 -39.13 4.76 25.41
C LEU A 12 -39.76 6.13 25.67
N GLY A 13 -39.35 7.15 24.92
CA GLY A 13 -39.95 8.49 24.97
C GLY A 13 -41.43 8.45 24.61
N ALA A 14 -41.78 7.84 23.47
CA ALA A 14 -43.17 7.67 23.05
C ALA A 14 -44.01 6.90 24.09
N LEU A 15 -43.47 5.83 24.66
CA LEU A 15 -44.15 5.06 25.73
C LEU A 15 -44.40 5.92 26.98
N GLY A 16 -43.43 6.74 27.38
CA GLY A 16 -43.58 7.71 28.47
C GLY A 16 -44.68 8.74 28.18
N LEU A 17 -44.78 9.22 26.93
CA LEU A 17 -45.82 10.16 26.51
C LEU A 17 -47.22 9.53 26.51
N VAL A 18 -47.36 8.23 26.23
CA VAL A 18 -48.64 7.50 26.40
C VAL A 18 -49.10 7.58 27.85
N VAL A 19 -48.20 7.31 28.80
CA VAL A 19 -48.51 7.37 30.24
C VAL A 19 -48.90 8.79 30.66
N ALA A 20 -48.21 9.81 30.13
CA ALA A 20 -48.52 11.21 30.40
C ALA A 20 -49.91 11.60 29.88
N ALA A 21 -50.22 11.29 28.62
CA ALA A 21 -51.52 11.58 28.01
C ALA A 21 -52.69 10.85 28.69
N TRP A 22 -52.43 9.66 29.27
CA TRP A 22 -53.43 8.90 30.00
C TRP A 22 -53.73 9.48 31.38
N LYS A 23 -52.68 9.96 32.08
CA LYS A 23 -52.79 10.49 33.44
C LYS A 23 -53.23 11.96 33.50
N TRP A 24 -52.88 12.74 32.49
CA TRP A 24 -53.14 14.19 32.42
C TRP A 24 -53.61 14.60 31.02
N PRO A 25 -54.84 14.24 30.62
CA PRO A 25 -55.43 14.74 29.38
C PRO A 25 -55.63 16.26 29.46
N VAL A 26 -55.32 16.95 28.37
CA VAL A 26 -55.50 18.39 28.24
C VAL A 26 -56.87 18.67 27.61
N GLY A 27 -57.51 19.77 28.01
CA GLY A 27 -58.78 20.20 27.44
C GLY A 27 -58.69 20.38 25.92
N GLN A 28 -59.80 20.14 25.22
CA GLN A 28 -59.83 20.08 23.76
C GLN A 28 -59.32 21.36 23.08
N ASP A 29 -59.64 22.54 23.63
CA ASP A 29 -59.23 23.83 23.07
C ASP A 29 -57.71 24.06 23.19
N ASP A 30 -57.16 23.85 24.39
CA ASP A 30 -55.71 23.93 24.63
C ASP A 30 -54.91 22.91 23.80
N ALA A 31 -55.47 21.72 23.61
CA ALA A 31 -54.88 20.68 22.78
C ALA A 31 -54.90 21.04 21.30
N VAL A 32 -55.95 21.71 20.82
CA VAL A 32 -56.05 22.22 19.44
C VAL A 32 -55.02 23.32 19.20
N ASP A 33 -54.90 24.29 20.11
CA ASP A 33 -53.94 25.39 19.98
C ASP A 33 -52.49 24.90 19.99
N ALA A 34 -52.15 23.99 20.92
CA ALA A 34 -50.84 23.35 20.97
C ALA A 34 -50.56 22.51 19.72
N THR A 35 -51.58 21.82 19.20
CA THR A 35 -51.49 21.05 17.96
C THR A 35 -51.20 21.94 16.75
N GLN A 36 -51.92 23.06 16.61
CA GLN A 36 -51.72 23.99 15.48
C GLN A 36 -50.29 24.53 15.45
N PHE A 37 -49.78 24.98 16.60
CA PHE A 37 -48.40 25.46 16.72
C PHE A 37 -47.39 24.36 16.36
N THR A 38 -47.56 23.16 16.93
CA THR A 38 -46.59 22.08 16.75
C THR A 38 -46.60 21.50 15.33
N ILE A 39 -47.74 21.46 14.65
CA ILE A 39 -47.86 21.12 13.22
C ILE A 39 -47.18 22.20 12.37
N ALA A 40 -47.44 23.49 12.64
CA ALA A 40 -46.83 24.58 11.88
C ALA A 40 -45.30 24.58 12.00
N PHE A 41 -44.79 24.35 13.22
CA PHE A 41 -43.36 24.24 13.48
C PHE A 41 -42.75 23.00 12.80
N PHE A 42 -43.43 21.85 12.86
CA PHE A 42 -43.03 20.63 12.16
C PHE A 42 -42.93 20.85 10.64
N ALA A 43 -43.94 21.48 10.03
CA ALA A 43 -43.97 21.79 8.61
C ALA A 43 -42.85 22.77 8.22
N THR A 44 -42.55 23.74 9.08
CA THR A 44 -41.47 24.69 8.87
C THR A 44 -40.11 24.01 8.90
N LEU A 45 -39.86 23.14 9.88
CA LEU A 45 -38.63 22.34 9.94
C LEU A 45 -38.49 21.44 8.71
N LEU A 46 -39.55 20.74 8.31
CA LEU A 46 -39.53 19.85 7.15
C LEU A 46 -39.22 20.61 5.85
N THR A 47 -39.82 21.78 5.69
CA THR A 47 -39.58 22.67 4.54
C THR A 47 -38.15 23.19 4.54
N GLY A 48 -37.66 23.67 5.69
CA GLY A 48 -36.30 24.15 5.85
C GLY A 48 -35.26 23.08 5.53
N GLU A 49 -35.46 21.84 6.01
CA GLU A 49 -34.60 20.72 5.66
C GLU A 49 -34.63 20.39 4.18
N ALA A 50 -35.80 20.39 3.54
CA ALA A 50 -35.92 20.14 2.10
C ALA A 50 -35.15 21.19 1.27
N VAL A 51 -35.20 22.47 1.66
CA VAL A 51 -34.45 23.55 0.99
C VAL A 51 -32.94 23.37 1.17
N ILE A 52 -32.46 23.17 2.40
CA ILE A 52 -31.03 22.94 2.66
C ILE A 52 -30.56 21.71 1.89
N PHE A 53 -31.37 20.65 1.87
CA PHE A 53 -31.05 19.42 1.19
C PHE A 53 -30.91 19.63 -0.33
N ALA A 54 -31.88 20.31 -0.95
CA ALA A 54 -31.88 20.61 -2.37
C ALA A 54 -30.72 21.51 -2.82
N LEU A 55 -30.31 22.46 -1.98
CA LEU A 55 -29.20 23.37 -2.27
C LEU A 55 -27.81 22.77 -2.00
N SER A 56 -27.72 21.88 -1.00
CA SER A 56 -26.42 21.38 -0.51
C SER A 56 -25.99 20.05 -1.12
N PHE A 57 -26.94 19.25 -1.63
CA PHE A 57 -26.66 17.92 -2.15
C PHE A 57 -27.16 17.78 -3.60
N SER A 58 -26.23 17.42 -4.49
CA SER A 58 -26.59 17.01 -5.84
C SER A 58 -27.12 15.58 -5.82
N ALA A 59 -28.31 15.35 -6.40
CA ALA A 59 -28.89 14.01 -6.56
C ALA A 59 -28.03 13.08 -7.42
N ALA A 60 -27.11 13.63 -8.22
CA ALA A 60 -26.15 12.87 -9.02
C ALA A 60 -24.91 12.43 -8.21
N SER A 61 -24.71 12.95 -6.99
CA SER A 61 -23.56 12.57 -6.15
C SER A 61 -23.88 11.31 -5.35
N SER A 62 -23.15 10.22 -5.62
CA SER A 62 -23.21 8.98 -4.83
C SER A 62 -22.47 9.07 -3.49
N TRP A 63 -21.68 10.13 -3.26
CA TRP A 63 -20.82 10.32 -2.10
C TRP A 63 -21.00 11.72 -1.47
N PRO A 64 -21.73 11.87 -0.35
CA PRO A 64 -22.33 10.80 0.48
C PRO A 64 -23.63 10.25 -0.08
N SER A 65 -23.91 8.96 0.18
CA SER A 65 -25.22 8.38 -0.14
C SER A 65 -26.34 8.97 0.72
N LEU A 66 -27.56 9.02 0.18
CA LEU A 66 -28.77 9.47 0.92
C LEU A 66 -28.96 8.73 2.25
N ARG A 67 -28.65 7.43 2.27
CA ARG A 67 -28.71 6.61 3.49
C ARG A 67 -27.70 7.08 4.54
N ALA A 68 -26.50 7.49 4.13
CA ALA A 68 -25.50 8.01 5.05
C ALA A 68 -25.93 9.36 5.64
N ILE A 69 -26.52 10.25 4.84
CA ILE A 69 -27.07 11.53 5.30
C ILE A 69 -28.22 11.29 6.28
N ASP A 70 -29.21 10.47 5.90
CA ASP A 70 -30.34 10.06 6.75
C ASP A 70 -29.85 9.49 8.08
N SER A 71 -28.87 8.58 8.04
CA SER A 71 -28.29 8.01 9.26
C SER A 71 -27.70 9.04 10.22
N HIS A 72 -27.16 10.13 9.67
CA HIS A 72 -26.53 11.19 10.44
C HIS A 72 -27.55 12.14 11.06
N ILE A 73 -28.53 12.60 10.28
CA ILE A 73 -29.51 13.60 10.70
C ILE A 73 -30.73 12.98 11.41
N ALA A 74 -30.95 11.67 11.25
CA ALA A 74 -32.11 10.92 11.78
C ALA A 74 -33.45 11.37 11.17
N PHE A 75 -33.44 11.69 9.87
CA PHE A 75 -34.59 12.26 9.15
C PHE A 75 -35.82 11.35 9.25
N ARG A 76 -35.64 10.07 8.90
CA ARG A 76 -36.75 9.10 8.92
C ARG A 76 -37.38 8.96 10.29
N GLU A 77 -36.58 8.99 11.34
CA GLU A 77 -37.06 8.77 12.70
C GLU A 77 -38.06 9.85 13.16
N TRP A 78 -37.82 11.13 12.86
CA TRP A 78 -38.69 12.22 13.31
C TRP A 78 -39.87 12.48 12.36
N VAL A 79 -39.70 12.24 11.06
CA VAL A 79 -40.81 12.29 10.08
C VAL A 79 -41.84 11.20 10.38
N LEU A 80 -41.40 9.98 10.70
CA LEU A 80 -42.30 8.89 11.08
C LEU A 80 -43.00 9.18 12.40
N ALA A 81 -42.30 9.76 13.38
CA ALA A 81 -42.92 10.22 14.63
C ALA A 81 -43.99 11.29 14.39
N GLY A 82 -43.72 12.28 13.53
CA GLY A 82 -44.68 13.32 13.15
C GLY A 82 -45.88 12.77 12.37
N TRP A 83 -45.68 11.78 11.50
CA TRP A 83 -46.77 11.10 10.80
C TRP A 83 -47.69 10.33 11.78
N ILE A 84 -47.11 9.60 12.73
CA ILE A 84 -47.87 8.93 13.79
C ILE A 84 -48.60 9.96 14.66
N ALA A 85 -47.94 11.07 15.02
CA ALA A 85 -48.54 12.17 15.77
C ALA A 85 -49.79 12.72 15.06
N ALA A 86 -49.70 12.99 13.76
CA ALA A 86 -50.81 13.45 12.93
C ALA A 86 -52.00 12.49 12.96
N MET A 87 -51.75 11.18 12.89
CA MET A 87 -52.80 10.16 12.94
C MET A 87 -53.53 10.15 14.29
N PHE A 88 -52.81 10.22 15.41
CA PHE A 88 -53.40 10.25 16.75
C PHE A 88 -54.17 11.55 17.03
N THR A 89 -53.64 12.68 16.56
CA THR A 89 -54.32 13.97 16.64
C THR A 89 -55.61 13.96 15.81
N ALA A 90 -55.56 13.53 14.54
CA ALA A 90 -56.72 13.49 13.66
C ALA A 90 -57.79 12.53 14.19
N GLY A 91 -57.38 11.33 14.62
CA GLY A 91 -58.30 10.36 15.24
C GLY A 91 -58.90 10.85 16.56
N GLY A 92 -58.13 11.59 17.36
CA GLY A 92 -58.60 12.20 18.59
C GLY A 92 -59.62 13.32 18.37
N LEU A 93 -59.40 14.18 17.37
CA LEU A 93 -60.32 15.25 17.02
C LEU A 93 -61.61 14.73 16.38
N LEU A 94 -61.52 13.76 15.47
CA LEU A 94 -62.67 13.14 14.82
C LEU A 94 -63.48 12.26 15.78
N GLY A 95 -62.79 11.56 16.69
CA GLY A 95 -63.40 10.69 17.69
C GLY A 95 -63.72 11.36 19.03
N GLN A 96 -63.53 12.68 19.14
CA GLN A 96 -63.70 13.46 20.39
C GLN A 96 -62.99 12.84 21.61
N SER A 97 -61.78 12.33 21.42
CA SER A 97 -60.97 11.71 22.46
C SER A 97 -59.82 12.62 22.90
N GLU A 98 -59.97 13.26 24.05
CA GLU A 98 -58.96 14.14 24.65
C GLU A 98 -57.61 13.44 24.84
N ARG A 99 -57.60 12.15 25.21
CA ARG A 99 -56.38 11.36 25.40
C ARG A 99 -55.62 11.15 24.10
N SER A 100 -56.33 10.84 23.02
CA SER A 100 -55.71 10.64 21.70
C SER A 100 -55.17 11.96 21.16
N THR A 101 -55.92 13.06 21.31
CA THR A 101 -55.48 14.40 20.90
C THR A 101 -54.26 14.86 21.69
N THR A 102 -54.27 14.68 23.02
CA THR A 102 -53.13 15.02 23.91
C THR A 102 -51.89 14.20 23.54
N TYR A 103 -52.04 12.89 23.29
CA TYR A 103 -50.93 12.04 22.88
C TYR A 103 -50.36 12.45 21.52
N GLY A 104 -51.22 12.77 20.55
CA GLY A 104 -50.79 13.29 19.25
C GLY A 104 -50.00 14.60 19.37
N ALA A 105 -50.48 15.57 20.15
CA ALA A 105 -49.76 16.83 20.42
C ALA A 105 -48.39 16.61 21.08
N LEU A 106 -48.31 15.71 22.07
CA LEU A 106 -47.05 15.36 22.73
C LEU A 106 -46.07 14.66 21.78
N LEU A 107 -46.57 13.78 20.90
CA LEU A 107 -45.75 13.15 19.86
C LEU A 107 -45.23 14.16 18.84
N PHE A 108 -46.02 15.19 18.49
CA PHE A 108 -45.54 16.28 17.63
C PHE A 108 -44.43 17.08 18.30
N LEU A 109 -44.53 17.37 19.60
CA LEU A 109 -43.43 17.99 20.35
C LEU A 109 -42.16 17.14 20.32
N LEU A 110 -42.29 15.83 20.53
CA LEU A 110 -41.16 14.90 20.43
C LEU A 110 -40.56 14.91 19.02
N ALA A 111 -41.40 14.83 17.99
CA ALA A 111 -40.98 14.91 16.59
C ALA A 111 -40.25 16.22 16.30
N ASN A 112 -40.73 17.35 16.82
CA ASN A 112 -40.11 18.67 16.69
C ASN A 112 -38.75 18.74 17.40
N CYS A 113 -38.58 18.16 18.59
CA CYS A 113 -37.27 18.09 19.24
C CYS A 113 -36.24 17.33 18.40
N PHE A 114 -36.64 16.19 17.82
CA PHE A 114 -35.77 15.44 16.91
C PHE A 114 -35.58 16.17 15.57
N GLY A 115 -36.58 16.91 15.09
CA GLY A 115 -36.50 17.76 13.91
C GLY A 115 -35.52 18.91 14.07
N VAL A 116 -35.48 19.59 15.22
CA VAL A 116 -34.47 20.62 15.54
C VAL A 116 -33.07 20.02 15.54
N PHE A 117 -32.91 18.83 16.12
CA PHE A 117 -31.63 18.12 16.11
C PHE A 117 -31.21 17.71 14.69
N SER A 118 -32.14 17.20 13.89
CA SER A 118 -31.93 16.85 12.48
C SER A 118 -31.52 18.09 11.69
N PHE A 119 -32.24 19.20 11.86
CA PHE A 119 -31.99 20.47 11.19
C PHE A 119 -30.62 21.05 11.54
N ALA A 120 -30.25 21.07 12.83
CA ALA A 120 -28.93 21.53 13.27
C ALA A 120 -27.79 20.68 12.70
N ARG A 121 -27.98 19.36 12.60
CA ARG A 121 -27.00 18.46 11.98
C ARG A 121 -26.92 18.65 10.47
N LEU A 122 -28.05 18.82 9.79
CA LEU A 122 -28.11 19.08 8.36
C LEU A 122 -27.42 20.42 8.03
N PHE A 123 -27.66 21.45 8.82
CA PHE A 123 -26.96 22.73 8.69
C PHE A 123 -25.44 22.58 8.91
N GLY A 124 -25.03 21.74 9.87
CA GLY A 124 -23.63 21.35 10.03
C GLY A 124 -23.04 20.68 8.79
N LEU A 125 -23.81 19.84 8.09
CA LEU A 125 -23.37 19.19 6.84
C LEU A 125 -23.29 20.13 5.64
N ALA A 126 -24.03 21.24 5.64
CA ALA A 126 -23.91 22.27 4.60
C ALA A 126 -22.52 22.93 4.62
N SER A 127 -21.79 22.88 5.74
CA SER A 127 -20.39 23.28 5.81
C SER A 127 -19.44 22.21 5.26
N VAL A 128 -18.38 22.63 4.56
CA VAL A 128 -17.33 21.72 4.04
C VAL A 128 -16.71 20.87 5.15
N GLY A 129 -16.43 21.47 6.31
CA GLY A 129 -15.84 20.77 7.45
C GLY A 129 -16.77 19.78 8.14
N GLY A 130 -18.08 20.04 8.18
CA GLY A 130 -19.08 19.08 8.67
C GLY A 130 -19.27 17.92 7.72
N ARG A 131 -19.35 18.21 6.40
CA ARG A 131 -19.43 17.20 5.35
C ARG A 131 -18.23 16.24 5.38
N ASN A 132 -17.01 16.78 5.41
CA ASN A 132 -15.79 15.96 5.46
C ASN A 132 -15.75 15.07 6.72
N ARG A 133 -16.19 15.58 7.89
CA ARG A 133 -16.29 14.77 9.12
C ARG A 133 -17.29 13.62 8.99
N LEU A 134 -18.43 13.83 8.31
CA LEU A 134 -19.37 12.75 8.02
C LEU A 134 -18.74 11.71 7.08
N LEU A 135 -18.17 12.16 5.96
CA LEU A 135 -17.60 11.26 4.95
C LEU A 135 -16.48 10.39 5.51
N ARG A 136 -15.58 10.95 6.30
CA ARG A 136 -14.53 10.20 7.01
C ARG A 136 -15.12 9.14 7.94
N ARG A 137 -16.14 9.49 8.72
CA ARG A 137 -16.82 8.54 9.63
C ARG A 137 -17.57 7.45 8.86
N THR A 138 -18.16 7.78 7.73
CA THR A 138 -18.85 6.81 6.87
C THR A 138 -17.84 5.85 6.25
N LEU A 139 -16.74 6.36 5.71
CA LEU A 139 -15.65 5.55 5.15
C LEU A 139 -15.01 4.66 6.22
N ALA A 140 -14.70 5.21 7.40
CA ALA A 140 -14.16 4.44 8.52
C ALA A 140 -15.08 3.28 8.93
N ARG A 141 -16.41 3.50 8.96
CA ARG A 141 -17.38 2.44 9.25
C ARG A 141 -17.44 1.41 8.13
N GLY A 142 -17.46 1.83 6.86
CA GLY A 142 -17.45 0.91 5.73
C GLY A 142 -16.23 -0.02 5.76
N LEU A 143 -15.04 0.54 6.04
CA LEU A 143 -13.82 -0.25 6.22
C LEU A 143 -13.89 -1.21 7.42
N CYS A 144 -14.55 -0.82 8.52
CA CYS A 144 -14.76 -1.73 9.66
C CYS A 144 -15.75 -2.86 9.34
N ASP A 145 -16.78 -2.59 8.54
CA ASP A 145 -17.84 -3.54 8.22
C ASP A 145 -17.40 -4.53 7.13
N LEU A 146 -16.42 -4.16 6.28
CA LEU A 146 -15.80 -5.01 5.27
C LEU A 146 -15.17 -6.27 5.89
N ARG A 147 -14.35 -6.09 6.94
CA ARG A 147 -13.63 -7.19 7.60
C ARG A 147 -14.53 -8.26 8.24
N ALA A 148 -15.80 -7.95 8.48
CA ALA A 148 -16.77 -8.90 9.02
C ALA A 148 -17.32 -9.87 7.97
N ARG A 149 -16.99 -9.67 6.69
CA ARG A 149 -17.38 -10.51 5.56
C ARG A 149 -16.19 -11.40 5.19
N ASP A 150 -16.46 -12.67 4.93
CA ASP A 150 -15.46 -13.74 4.81
C ASP A 150 -15.25 -14.09 3.32
N ALA A 151 -15.16 -13.08 2.43
CA ALA A 151 -15.03 -13.24 0.98
C ALA A 151 -13.73 -12.61 0.42
N SER A 152 -13.49 -12.73 -0.89
CA SER A 152 -12.26 -12.27 -1.54
C SER A 152 -12.32 -10.78 -1.94
N LEU A 153 -11.25 -10.02 -1.67
CA LEU A 153 -11.24 -8.55 -1.71
C LEU A 153 -11.56 -7.85 -3.04
N ASP A 154 -11.22 -8.44 -4.19
CA ASP A 154 -11.52 -7.80 -5.48
C ASP A 154 -13.03 -7.76 -5.75
N GLU A 155 -13.77 -8.74 -5.23
CA GLU A 155 -15.23 -8.69 -5.13
C GLU A 155 -15.63 -7.74 -3.99
N GLU A 156 -15.05 -7.85 -2.79
CA GLU A 156 -15.51 -7.07 -1.61
C GLU A 156 -15.30 -5.55 -1.67
N LEU A 157 -14.18 -5.04 -2.21
CA LEU A 157 -13.93 -3.60 -2.29
C LEU A 157 -14.88 -2.91 -3.29
N SER A 158 -15.24 -3.61 -4.37
CA SER A 158 -16.20 -3.13 -5.36
C SER A 158 -17.66 -3.39 -4.94
N ASP A 159 -17.91 -4.42 -4.13
CA ASP A 159 -19.23 -4.78 -3.64
C ASP A 159 -19.64 -4.01 -2.38
N ASP A 160 -18.70 -3.45 -1.61
CA ASP A 160 -19.06 -2.55 -0.52
C ASP A 160 -19.57 -1.21 -1.07
N PRO A 161 -20.84 -0.87 -0.79
CA PRO A 161 -21.47 0.30 -1.39
C PRO A 161 -20.85 1.62 -0.93
N VAL A 162 -20.15 1.66 0.21
CA VAL A 162 -19.50 2.86 0.74
C VAL A 162 -18.16 3.07 0.02
N VAL A 163 -17.34 2.02 -0.07
CA VAL A 163 -16.05 2.09 -0.77
C VAL A 163 -16.25 2.30 -2.26
N ALA A 164 -17.19 1.59 -2.89
CA ALA A 164 -17.53 1.78 -4.31
C ALA A 164 -18.02 3.21 -4.60
N ALA A 165 -18.83 3.80 -3.72
CA ALA A 165 -19.27 5.18 -3.87
C ALA A 165 -18.11 6.18 -3.73
N TYR A 166 -17.19 5.94 -2.79
CA TYR A 166 -15.97 6.76 -2.64
C TYR A 166 -15.07 6.67 -3.89
N LEU A 167 -14.79 5.45 -4.38
CA LEU A 167 -13.99 5.22 -5.58
C LEU A 167 -14.66 5.79 -6.83
N GLY A 168 -15.99 5.68 -6.96
CA GLY A 168 -16.74 6.30 -8.05
C GLY A 168 -16.68 7.83 -8.02
N ALA A 169 -16.75 8.44 -6.82
CA ALA A 169 -16.55 9.89 -6.66
C ALA A 169 -15.12 10.31 -7.05
N LEU A 170 -14.12 9.49 -6.70
CA LEU A 170 -12.73 9.70 -7.10
C LEU A 170 -12.58 9.64 -8.62
N ASP A 171 -13.14 8.61 -9.27
CA ASP A 171 -13.09 8.46 -10.72
C ASP A 171 -13.79 9.63 -11.43
N HIS A 172 -14.88 10.15 -10.86
CA HIS A 172 -15.58 11.31 -11.38
C HIS A 172 -14.72 12.58 -11.34
N VAL A 173 -14.07 12.89 -10.21
CA VAL A 173 -13.19 14.08 -10.11
C VAL A 173 -11.92 13.93 -10.95
N ILE A 174 -11.40 12.70 -11.10
CA ILE A 174 -10.29 12.39 -12.00
C ILE A 174 -10.70 12.66 -13.45
N SER A 175 -11.86 12.17 -13.87
CA SER A 175 -12.35 12.32 -15.24
C SER A 175 -12.72 13.76 -15.57
N GLY A 176 -13.20 14.51 -14.58
CA GLY A 176 -13.43 15.97 -14.69
C GLY A 176 -12.16 16.81 -14.54
N ASN A 177 -11.01 16.19 -14.24
CA ASN A 177 -9.73 16.86 -13.94
C ASN A 177 -9.87 17.99 -12.90
N ASP A 178 -10.59 17.73 -11.81
CA ASP A 178 -10.79 18.67 -10.70
C ASP A 178 -9.71 18.48 -9.61
N PRO A 179 -8.66 19.33 -9.55
CA PRO A 179 -7.57 19.17 -8.60
C PRO A 179 -8.00 19.29 -7.15
N ASN A 180 -8.98 20.16 -6.88
CA ASN A 180 -9.47 20.42 -5.53
C ASN A 180 -10.35 19.25 -5.06
N GLY A 181 -11.18 18.71 -5.94
CA GLY A 181 -11.94 17.48 -5.71
C GLY A 181 -11.03 16.30 -5.36
N ILE A 182 -9.96 16.09 -6.12
CA ILE A 182 -8.95 15.05 -5.86
C ILE A 182 -8.32 15.24 -4.48
N ARG A 183 -7.78 16.43 -4.18
CA ARG A 183 -7.16 16.73 -2.88
C ARG A 183 -8.13 16.50 -1.72
N ASN A 184 -9.38 16.92 -1.86
CA ASN A 184 -10.39 16.76 -0.83
C ASN A 184 -10.69 15.28 -0.53
N LEU A 185 -10.85 14.44 -1.56
CA LEU A 185 -11.10 13.00 -1.38
C LEU A 185 -9.90 12.28 -0.79
N VAL A 186 -8.68 12.60 -1.24
CA VAL A 186 -7.45 12.06 -0.67
C VAL A 186 -7.32 12.46 0.80
N THR A 187 -7.58 13.73 1.13
CA THR A 187 -7.57 14.21 2.52
C THR A 187 -8.66 13.56 3.37
N GLN A 188 -9.79 13.14 2.78
CA GLN A 188 -10.77 12.34 3.50
C GLN A 188 -10.19 10.97 3.86
N LEU A 189 -9.54 10.28 2.92
CA LEU A 189 -8.93 8.97 3.16
C LEU A 189 -7.75 9.04 4.14
N THR A 190 -6.84 10.00 3.99
CA THR A 190 -5.65 10.11 4.85
C THR A 190 -5.96 10.45 6.31
N ASP A 191 -7.13 11.05 6.55
CA ASP A 191 -7.60 11.42 7.88
C ASP A 191 -8.63 10.40 8.44
N VAL A 192 -8.84 9.27 7.75
CA VAL A 192 -9.63 8.17 8.29
C VAL A 192 -8.87 7.57 9.47
N ASN A 193 -9.54 7.48 10.61
CA ASN A 193 -9.07 6.72 11.75
C ASN A 193 -9.89 5.44 11.87
N VAL A 194 -9.25 4.30 11.63
CA VAL A 194 -9.84 2.96 11.74
C VAL A 194 -9.15 2.19 12.86
N PRO A 195 -9.88 1.31 13.58
CA PRO A 195 -9.29 0.43 14.56
C PRO A 195 -8.36 -0.60 13.89
N SER A 196 -7.40 -1.13 14.67
CA SER A 196 -6.37 -2.10 14.22
C SER A 196 -6.85 -3.20 13.24
N PRO A 197 -7.97 -3.91 13.47
CA PRO A 197 -8.42 -4.97 12.55
C PRO A 197 -8.82 -4.47 11.16
N ALA A 198 -9.23 -3.21 11.00
CA ALA A 198 -9.65 -2.61 9.73
C ALA A 198 -8.52 -1.80 9.05
N ASN A 199 -7.33 -1.75 9.66
CA ASN A 199 -6.18 -1.07 9.06
C ASN A 199 -5.72 -1.76 7.77
N GLU A 200 -5.86 -3.08 7.66
CA GLU A 200 -5.42 -3.83 6.48
C GLU A 200 -6.21 -3.40 5.24
N ASP A 201 -7.54 -3.27 5.39
CA ASP A 201 -8.45 -2.78 4.34
C ASP A 201 -8.20 -1.30 4.02
N ALA A 202 -7.93 -0.49 5.04
CA ALA A 202 -7.53 0.90 4.84
C ALA A 202 -6.24 0.99 4.03
N THR A 203 -5.21 0.18 4.35
CA THR A 203 -3.95 0.13 3.60
C THR A 203 -4.17 -0.33 2.15
N ALA A 204 -5.01 -1.35 1.93
CA ALA A 204 -5.37 -1.78 0.58
C ALA A 204 -6.02 -0.64 -0.22
N LEU A 205 -6.98 0.07 0.38
CA LEU A 205 -7.64 1.22 -0.25
C LEU A 205 -6.66 2.37 -0.55
N HIS A 206 -5.66 2.63 0.31
CA HIS A 206 -4.62 3.63 0.04
C HIS A 206 -3.80 3.27 -1.21
N LEU A 207 -3.43 2.00 -1.38
CA LEU A 207 -2.68 1.54 -2.57
C LEU A 207 -3.53 1.59 -3.84
N GLU A 208 -4.81 1.25 -3.75
CA GLU A 208 -5.75 1.35 -4.88
C GLU A 208 -5.97 2.81 -5.32
N VAL A 209 -6.18 3.73 -4.37
CA VAL A 209 -6.30 5.17 -4.67
C VAL A 209 -5.01 5.72 -5.26
N LEU A 210 -3.85 5.35 -4.70
CA LEU A 210 -2.55 5.70 -5.26
C LEU A 210 -2.44 5.23 -6.71
N HIS A 211 -2.85 3.99 -6.99
CA HIS A 211 -2.84 3.44 -8.35
C HIS A 211 -3.69 4.23 -9.32
N ARG A 212 -4.94 4.52 -8.97
CA ARG A 212 -5.87 5.28 -9.82
C ARG A 212 -5.33 6.67 -10.15
N LEU A 213 -4.80 7.38 -9.15
CA LEU A 213 -4.22 8.71 -9.34
C LEU A 213 -3.00 8.69 -10.25
N CYS A 214 -2.05 7.79 -9.99
CA CYS A 214 -0.84 7.69 -10.82
C CYS A 214 -1.16 7.26 -12.25
N ARG A 215 -2.10 6.31 -12.45
CA ARG A 215 -2.59 5.93 -13.78
C ARG A 215 -3.25 7.11 -14.49
N ALA A 216 -4.04 7.92 -13.78
CA ALA A 216 -4.68 9.09 -14.35
C ALA A 216 -3.69 10.16 -14.80
N ALA A 217 -2.63 10.42 -14.01
CA ALA A 217 -1.55 11.32 -14.41
C ALA A 217 -0.80 10.81 -15.65
N LEU A 218 -0.55 9.50 -15.75
CA LEU A 218 0.20 8.92 -16.86
C LEU A 218 -0.61 8.82 -18.16
N VAL A 219 -1.91 8.52 -18.09
CA VAL A 219 -2.73 8.18 -19.27
C VAL A 219 -3.82 9.21 -19.58
N ARG A 220 -4.42 9.82 -18.55
CA ARG A 220 -5.62 10.67 -18.69
C ARG A 220 -5.33 12.17 -18.64
N GLY A 221 -4.08 12.56 -18.47
CA GLY A 221 -3.66 13.97 -18.47
C GLY A 221 -4.03 14.74 -17.19
N THR A 222 -4.35 14.04 -16.10
CA THR A 222 -4.50 14.67 -14.78
C THR A 222 -3.19 15.35 -14.38
N ASP A 223 -3.26 16.52 -13.74
CA ASP A 223 -2.05 17.27 -13.35
C ASP A 223 -1.13 16.42 -12.46
N PRO A 224 0.08 16.06 -12.93
CA PRO A 224 0.99 15.20 -12.18
C PRO A 224 1.46 15.83 -10.86
N VAL A 225 1.48 17.17 -10.73
CA VAL A 225 1.89 17.84 -9.49
C VAL A 225 0.86 17.63 -8.39
N VAL A 226 -0.42 17.69 -8.74
CA VAL A 226 -1.53 17.42 -7.82
C VAL A 226 -1.50 15.97 -7.37
N VAL A 227 -1.29 15.06 -8.33
CA VAL A 227 -1.20 13.62 -8.07
C VAL A 227 -0.02 13.29 -7.16
N VAL A 228 1.16 13.88 -7.37
CA VAL A 228 2.34 13.66 -6.49
C VAL A 228 2.07 14.12 -5.06
N GLY A 229 1.55 15.34 -4.85
CA GLY A 229 1.24 15.80 -3.50
C GLY A 229 0.19 14.93 -2.79
N CYS A 230 -0.76 14.37 -3.54
CA CYS A 230 -1.71 13.39 -3.02
C CYS A 230 -1.04 12.04 -2.70
N ALA A 231 -0.15 11.56 -3.58
CA ALA A 231 0.59 10.32 -3.38
C ALA A 231 1.47 10.37 -2.13
N GLU A 232 2.18 11.48 -1.90
CA GLU A 232 2.97 11.70 -0.69
C GLU A 232 2.10 11.63 0.58
N SER A 233 0.94 12.27 0.54
CA SER A 233 -0.03 12.25 1.66
C SER A 233 -0.57 10.84 1.91
N LEU A 234 -0.86 10.08 0.85
CA LEU A 234 -1.31 8.70 0.93
C LEU A 234 -0.23 7.78 1.51
N VAL A 235 1.02 7.89 1.04
CA VAL A 235 2.14 7.09 1.55
C VAL A 235 2.43 7.42 3.01
N GLY A 236 2.43 8.70 3.39
CA GLY A 236 2.59 9.12 4.77
C GLY A 236 1.48 8.56 5.67
N SER A 237 0.23 8.58 5.21
CA SER A 237 -0.90 7.98 5.94
C SER A 237 -0.81 6.45 6.01
N LEU A 238 -0.43 5.78 4.91
CA LEU A 238 -0.21 4.35 4.85
C LEU A 238 0.82 3.90 5.89
N ILE A 239 1.96 4.59 6.00
CA ILE A 239 2.99 4.28 7.00
C ILE A 239 2.43 4.36 8.43
N ARG A 240 1.56 5.35 8.73
CA ARG A 240 0.90 5.44 10.04
C ARG A 240 0.01 4.23 10.33
N HIS A 241 -0.80 3.79 9.37
CA HIS A 241 -1.66 2.61 9.54
C HIS A 241 -0.83 1.34 9.72
N VAL A 242 0.21 1.18 8.90
CA VAL A 242 1.10 0.01 8.91
C VAL A 242 1.75 -0.22 10.26
N ARG A 243 2.19 0.83 10.96
CA ARG A 243 2.79 0.73 12.31
C ARG A 243 1.86 0.07 13.35
N THR A 244 0.57 -0.04 13.05
CA THR A 244 -0.45 -0.62 13.91
C THR A 244 -1.08 -1.90 13.34
N LEU A 245 -0.53 -2.43 12.25
CA LEU A 245 -0.88 -3.72 11.69
C LEU A 245 -0.21 -4.86 12.45
N PRO A 246 -0.85 -6.05 12.53
CA PRO A 246 -0.19 -7.26 13.03
C PRO A 246 0.99 -7.72 12.16
N ASP A 247 0.92 -7.49 10.84
CA ASP A 247 1.97 -7.87 9.88
C ASP A 247 2.35 -6.68 8.99
N PRO A 248 3.18 -5.74 9.49
CA PRO A 248 3.60 -4.57 8.71
C PRO A 248 4.48 -4.93 7.50
N ALA A 249 5.14 -6.09 7.49
CA ALA A 249 6.08 -6.46 6.43
C ALA A 249 5.40 -6.70 5.08
N VAL A 250 4.23 -7.34 5.07
CA VAL A 250 3.48 -7.56 3.83
C VAL A 250 3.04 -6.22 3.22
N ALA A 251 2.52 -5.32 4.05
CA ALA A 251 2.08 -4.00 3.62
C ALA A 251 3.21 -3.14 3.02
N LEU A 252 4.34 -3.05 3.72
CA LEU A 252 5.50 -2.29 3.25
C LEU A 252 6.18 -2.96 2.06
N GLY A 253 6.19 -4.29 2.01
CA GLY A 253 6.70 -5.06 0.89
C GLY A 253 5.90 -4.80 -0.39
N GLU A 254 4.57 -4.95 -0.32
CA GLU A 254 3.65 -4.68 -1.44
C GLU A 254 3.70 -3.22 -1.90
N ALA A 255 3.69 -2.26 -0.97
CA ALA A 255 3.82 -0.85 -1.30
C ALA A 255 5.15 -0.57 -2.03
N SER A 256 6.26 -1.10 -1.52
CA SER A 256 7.59 -0.91 -2.14
C SER A 256 7.69 -1.56 -3.51
N ARG A 257 7.14 -2.77 -3.66
CA ARG A 257 7.05 -3.52 -4.91
C ARG A 257 6.28 -2.73 -5.97
N TYR A 258 5.12 -2.20 -5.58
CA TYR A 258 4.29 -1.37 -6.43
C TYR A 258 4.99 -0.08 -6.86
N LEU A 259 5.65 0.63 -5.95
CA LEU A 259 6.35 1.87 -6.25
C LEU A 259 7.53 1.66 -7.23
N ALA A 260 8.29 0.56 -7.10
CA ALA A 260 9.35 0.24 -8.06
C ALA A 260 8.79 -0.13 -9.44
N TRP A 261 7.72 -0.92 -9.47
CA TRP A 261 7.01 -1.22 -10.71
C TRP A 261 6.49 0.07 -11.37
N LEU A 262 5.84 0.94 -10.60
CA LEU A 262 5.25 2.19 -11.07
C LEU A 262 6.32 3.12 -11.67
N GLY A 263 7.45 3.31 -10.98
CA GLY A 263 8.57 4.10 -11.49
C GLY A 263 9.11 3.55 -12.82
N SER A 264 9.35 2.24 -12.88
CA SER A 264 9.82 1.57 -14.11
C SER A 264 8.81 1.68 -15.26
N THR A 265 7.52 1.48 -14.98
CA THR A 265 6.44 1.59 -15.95
C THR A 265 6.25 3.02 -16.44
N ALA A 266 6.33 4.02 -15.57
CA ALA A 266 6.23 5.42 -15.95
C ALA A 266 7.31 5.82 -16.96
N THR A 267 8.56 5.40 -16.73
CA THR A 267 9.67 5.63 -17.68
C THR A 267 9.42 4.95 -19.02
N LEU A 268 9.01 3.68 -19.02
CA LEU A 268 8.69 2.94 -20.24
C LEU A 268 7.54 3.58 -21.03
N MET A 269 6.48 4.03 -20.34
CA MET A 269 5.34 4.70 -20.96
C MET A 269 5.74 6.04 -21.57
N SER A 270 6.62 6.81 -20.92
CA SER A 270 7.14 8.06 -21.48
C SER A 270 7.96 7.83 -22.74
N GLN A 271 8.80 6.79 -22.73
CA GLN A 271 9.66 6.45 -23.87
C GLN A 271 8.86 5.94 -25.08
N ARG A 272 7.73 5.27 -24.83
CA ARG A 272 6.78 4.86 -25.86
C ARG A 272 5.84 5.99 -26.32
N GLY A 273 5.97 7.20 -25.79
CA GLY A 273 5.11 8.34 -26.12
C GLY A 273 3.67 8.23 -25.58
N ILE A 274 3.41 7.29 -24.65
CA ILE A 274 2.08 7.11 -24.04
C ILE A 274 1.86 8.14 -22.92
N ALA A 275 2.87 8.38 -22.10
CA ALA A 275 2.84 9.35 -21.02
C ALA A 275 3.72 10.56 -21.33
N SER A 276 3.36 11.74 -20.83
CA SER A 276 4.23 12.91 -20.95
C SER A 276 5.52 12.73 -20.14
N LYS A 277 6.64 13.28 -20.64
CA LYS A 277 7.92 13.28 -19.91
C LYS A 277 7.78 13.89 -18.51
N ARG A 278 6.98 14.96 -18.40
CA ARG A 278 6.67 15.61 -17.11
C ARG A 278 5.97 14.64 -16.16
N ALA A 279 4.88 14.00 -16.57
CA ALA A 279 4.15 13.10 -15.71
C ALA A 279 5.02 11.91 -15.26
N ALA A 280 5.75 11.29 -16.19
CA ALA A 280 6.65 10.21 -15.83
C ALA A 280 7.74 10.64 -14.85
N ARG A 281 8.32 11.83 -15.04
CA ARG A 281 9.33 12.38 -14.13
C ARG A 281 8.80 12.53 -12.70
N GLU A 282 7.65 13.18 -12.54
CA GLU A 282 7.01 13.40 -11.25
C GLU A 282 6.66 12.06 -10.56
N ILE A 283 6.15 11.09 -11.32
CA ILE A 283 5.82 9.75 -10.79
C ILE A 283 7.07 8.95 -10.38
N VAL A 284 8.15 9.02 -11.15
CA VAL A 284 9.44 8.41 -10.76
C VAL A 284 9.97 9.05 -9.48
N ALA A 285 9.96 10.39 -9.40
CA ALA A 285 10.45 11.12 -8.23
C ALA A 285 9.70 10.73 -6.95
N VAL A 286 8.36 10.73 -6.97
CA VAL A 286 7.57 10.33 -5.79
C VAL A 286 7.76 8.85 -5.45
N SER A 287 7.94 7.98 -6.45
CA SER A 287 8.18 6.55 -6.21
C SER A 287 9.49 6.31 -5.46
N VAL A 288 10.54 7.04 -5.83
CA VAL A 288 11.85 6.99 -5.17
C VAL A 288 11.76 7.50 -3.74
N GLU A 289 11.19 8.70 -3.54
CA GLU A 289 11.11 9.29 -2.20
C GLU A 289 10.21 8.45 -1.27
N SER A 290 9.09 7.92 -1.79
CA SER A 290 8.20 7.03 -1.04
C SER A 290 8.90 5.73 -0.62
N ARG A 291 9.71 5.13 -1.50
CA ARG A 291 10.50 3.94 -1.14
C ARG A 291 11.54 4.23 -0.07
N ARG A 292 12.19 5.40 -0.10
CA ARG A 292 13.10 5.84 0.96
C ARG A 292 12.36 6.03 2.28
N LEU A 293 11.17 6.61 2.28
CA LEU A 293 10.34 6.74 3.48
C LEU A 293 9.98 5.39 4.07
N ILE A 294 9.62 4.40 3.23
CA ILE A 294 9.38 3.02 3.66
C ILE A 294 10.64 2.39 4.24
N LEU A 295 11.80 2.54 3.57
CA LEU A 295 13.07 1.98 4.05
C LEU A 295 13.41 2.48 5.46
N ARG A 296 13.17 3.76 5.76
CA ARG A 296 13.37 4.32 7.12
C ARG A 296 12.53 3.64 8.19
N GLN A 297 11.39 3.03 7.85
CA GLN A 297 10.57 2.30 8.81
C GLN A 297 11.11 0.90 9.10
N VAL A 298 11.92 0.36 8.19
CA VAL A 298 12.39 -1.01 8.21
C VAL A 298 13.81 -1.11 8.75
N ASP A 299 14.63 -0.10 8.47
CA ASP A 299 16.01 0.01 8.94
C ASP A 299 16.05 0.23 10.47
N PRO A 300 16.74 -0.63 11.24
CA PRO A 300 16.91 -0.41 12.68
C PRO A 300 17.66 0.89 13.03
N ASP A 301 18.52 1.40 12.15
CA ASP A 301 19.37 2.57 12.37
C ASP A 301 19.49 3.42 11.10
N PRO A 302 18.42 4.12 10.69
CA PRO A 302 18.41 4.84 9.43
C PRO A 302 19.34 6.06 9.47
N VAL A 303 20.16 6.22 8.44
CA VAL A 303 21.17 7.29 8.28
C VAL A 303 20.60 8.71 8.44
N ALA A 304 19.31 8.90 8.18
CA ALA A 304 18.64 10.21 8.23
C ALA A 304 17.56 10.29 9.34
N ALA A 305 17.73 9.56 10.45
CA ALA A 305 16.85 9.66 11.60
C ALA A 305 16.84 11.10 12.16
N SER A 306 15.66 11.72 12.22
CA SER A 306 15.51 13.09 12.75
C SER A 306 15.26 13.11 14.27
N GLY A 307 14.97 11.95 14.86
CA GLY A 307 14.79 11.77 16.30
C GLY A 307 14.56 10.31 16.68
N SER A 308 14.36 10.05 17.98
CA SER A 308 14.15 8.70 18.52
C SER A 308 12.91 7.97 17.96
N ALA A 309 11.92 8.71 17.47
CA ALA A 309 10.73 8.16 16.83
C ALA A 309 10.98 7.57 15.43
N ASP A 310 12.13 7.88 14.82
CA ASP A 310 12.59 7.35 13.54
C ASP A 310 13.57 6.17 13.72
N MET A 311 13.89 5.81 14.95
CA MET A 311 14.82 4.72 15.26
C MET A 311 14.09 3.40 15.46
N GLY A 312 14.76 2.31 15.11
CA GLY A 312 14.20 0.97 15.21
C GLY A 312 13.35 0.57 14.01
N SER A 313 13.17 -0.73 13.85
CA SER A 313 12.35 -1.29 12.79
C SER A 313 10.91 -1.49 13.28
N VAL A 314 9.93 -1.31 12.39
CA VAL A 314 8.54 -1.71 12.64
C VAL A 314 8.34 -3.23 12.62
N PHE A 315 9.36 -4.00 12.25
CA PHE A 315 9.32 -5.45 12.23
C PHE A 315 9.72 -6.05 13.57
N ASP A 316 9.03 -7.11 13.95
CA ASP A 316 9.21 -7.82 15.23
C ASP A 316 9.99 -9.14 15.08
N SER A 317 10.22 -9.60 13.85
CA SER A 317 10.71 -10.95 13.58
C SER A 317 11.54 -11.04 12.29
N PRO A 318 12.57 -11.91 12.24
CA PRO A 318 13.32 -12.16 11.00
C PRO A 318 12.43 -12.58 9.82
N ALA A 319 11.34 -13.30 10.09
CA ALA A 319 10.39 -13.71 9.06
C ALA A 319 9.71 -12.51 8.39
N ALA A 320 9.42 -11.44 9.15
CA ALA A 320 8.88 -10.19 8.61
C ALA A 320 9.91 -9.51 7.70
N MET A 321 11.18 -9.45 8.14
CA MET A 321 12.27 -8.91 7.31
C MET A 321 12.45 -9.67 6.00
N LEU A 322 12.35 -11.01 6.00
CA LEU A 322 12.47 -11.80 4.77
C LEU A 322 11.30 -11.58 3.79
N VAL A 323 10.07 -11.45 4.30
CA VAL A 323 8.90 -11.08 3.47
C VAL A 323 9.15 -9.74 2.79
N TRP A 324 9.55 -8.74 3.56
CA TRP A 324 9.80 -7.41 3.02
C TRP A 324 10.97 -7.41 2.04
N ALA A 325 12.10 -8.03 2.38
CA ALA A 325 13.29 -8.05 1.51
C ALA A 325 12.99 -8.72 0.16
N ARG A 326 12.21 -9.81 0.17
CA ARG A 326 11.72 -10.48 -1.06
C ARG A 326 10.90 -9.51 -1.93
N ASP A 327 9.90 -8.86 -1.36
CA ASP A 327 8.97 -8.02 -2.15
C ASP A 327 9.62 -6.67 -2.54
N PHE A 328 10.48 -6.09 -1.69
CA PHE A 328 11.21 -4.84 -1.93
C PHE A 328 12.19 -4.92 -3.10
N THR A 329 12.74 -6.11 -3.33
CA THR A 329 13.72 -6.42 -4.38
C THR A 329 13.10 -7.01 -5.64
N GLU A 330 11.79 -7.30 -5.66
CA GLU A 330 11.16 -7.96 -6.81
C GLU A 330 11.25 -7.14 -8.09
N PHE A 331 11.04 -5.83 -8.01
CA PHE A 331 11.23 -4.89 -9.12
C PHE A 331 12.43 -4.01 -8.86
N HIS A 332 13.29 -3.81 -9.87
CA HIS A 332 14.38 -2.85 -9.81
C HIS A 332 13.87 -1.46 -9.41
N GLY A 333 14.45 -0.90 -8.36
CA GLY A 333 14.01 0.36 -7.76
C GLY A 333 15.08 0.99 -6.87
N SER A 334 14.79 2.16 -6.33
CA SER A 334 15.75 2.91 -5.51
C SER A 334 16.10 2.20 -4.20
N ASP A 335 17.29 2.54 -3.69
CA ASP A 335 17.79 2.22 -2.35
C ASP A 335 17.95 0.72 -2.06
N GLN A 336 17.91 -0.14 -3.09
CA GLN A 336 17.99 -1.60 -2.92
C GLN A 336 19.30 -2.09 -2.32
N ALA A 337 20.45 -1.61 -2.81
CA ALA A 337 21.74 -1.98 -2.24
C ALA A 337 21.88 -1.46 -0.80
N GLY A 338 21.47 -0.21 -0.55
CA GLY A 338 21.46 0.40 0.78
C GLY A 338 20.55 -0.34 1.78
N ALA A 339 19.40 -0.86 1.31
CA ALA A 339 18.47 -1.62 2.15
C ALA A 339 19.11 -2.85 2.82
N PHE A 340 20.13 -3.45 2.20
CA PHE A 340 20.80 -4.61 2.78
C PHE A 340 21.57 -4.29 4.08
N TYR A 341 21.90 -3.03 4.35
CA TYR A 341 22.50 -2.63 5.63
C TYR A 341 21.52 -2.87 6.78
N GLY A 342 20.29 -2.37 6.63
CA GLY A 342 19.20 -2.62 7.59
C GLY A 342 18.86 -4.10 7.69
N VAL A 343 18.87 -4.84 6.56
CA VAL A 343 18.69 -6.31 6.57
C VAL A 343 19.77 -7.00 7.40
N HIS A 344 21.04 -6.67 7.19
CA HIS A 344 22.15 -7.25 7.95
C HIS A 344 21.98 -6.97 9.44
N GLN A 345 21.74 -5.72 9.81
CA GLN A 345 21.59 -5.33 11.21
C GLN A 345 20.38 -5.99 11.87
N PHE A 346 19.26 -6.06 11.17
CA PHE A 346 18.06 -6.69 11.70
C PHE A 346 18.23 -8.21 11.89
N LEU A 347 18.86 -8.89 10.93
CA LEU A 347 19.01 -10.35 11.00
C LEU A 347 20.11 -10.79 11.97
N THR A 348 21.12 -9.97 12.20
CA THR A 348 22.30 -10.33 13.00
C THR A 348 22.40 -9.61 14.34
N GLY A 349 21.67 -8.52 14.53
CA GLY A 349 21.84 -7.62 15.68
C GLY A 349 23.13 -6.78 15.62
N GLN A 350 23.89 -6.83 14.53
CA GLN A 350 25.17 -6.12 14.38
C GLN A 350 25.16 -5.19 13.16
N LYS A 351 25.78 -4.02 13.28
CA LYS A 351 25.92 -3.10 12.15
C LYS A 351 26.97 -3.60 11.16
N PHE A 352 26.68 -3.50 9.87
CA PHE A 352 27.67 -3.76 8.83
C PHE A 352 28.61 -2.55 8.71
N MET A 353 29.91 -2.75 8.93
CA MET A 353 30.91 -1.68 8.88
C MET A 353 31.52 -1.48 7.48
N GLY A 354 31.23 -2.38 6.54
CA GLY A 354 31.75 -2.29 5.18
C GLY A 354 31.00 -1.30 4.31
N ASN A 355 31.58 -0.97 3.16
CA ASN A 355 30.96 -0.14 2.15
C ASN A 355 30.76 -0.94 0.85
N TYR A 356 29.51 -1.13 0.42
CA TYR A 356 29.21 -1.84 -0.81
C TYR A 356 29.72 -1.11 -2.06
N TRP A 357 29.85 0.23 -1.99
CA TRP A 357 30.51 1.03 -3.03
C TRP A 357 31.98 0.67 -3.21
N ASP A 358 32.64 0.26 -2.13
CA ASP A 358 34.04 -0.17 -2.14
C ASP A 358 34.19 -1.67 -2.45
N GLY A 359 33.08 -2.36 -2.73
CA GLY A 359 33.04 -3.79 -3.06
C GLY A 359 32.88 -4.72 -1.86
N ALA A 360 32.63 -4.19 -0.66
CA ALA A 360 32.32 -5.03 0.50
C ALA A 360 30.95 -5.73 0.33
N SER A 361 30.89 -7.01 0.69
CA SER A 361 29.68 -7.83 0.50
C SER A 361 28.83 -7.88 1.76
N VAL A 362 27.69 -7.19 1.74
CA VAL A 362 26.74 -7.21 2.87
C VAL A 362 26.19 -8.64 3.09
N LEU A 363 25.86 -9.36 2.02
CA LEU A 363 25.32 -10.72 2.10
C LEU A 363 26.36 -11.74 2.57
N SER A 364 27.61 -11.69 2.09
CA SER A 364 28.68 -12.56 2.60
C SER A 364 28.99 -12.28 4.06
N ALA A 365 29.01 -11.01 4.47
CA ALA A 365 29.17 -10.64 5.87
C ALA A 365 28.02 -11.18 6.72
N THR A 366 26.77 -11.05 6.23
CA THR A 366 25.58 -11.60 6.92
C THR A 366 25.69 -13.11 7.08
N ARG A 367 26.11 -13.83 6.04
CA ARG A 367 26.35 -15.28 6.09
C ARG A 367 27.41 -15.63 7.14
N ALA A 368 28.55 -14.94 7.11
CA ALA A 368 29.66 -15.17 8.04
C ALA A 368 29.27 -14.87 9.49
N THR A 369 28.52 -13.79 9.74
CA THR A 369 28.02 -13.44 11.07
C THR A 369 27.02 -14.49 11.59
N LEU A 370 26.13 -14.99 10.73
CA LEU A 370 25.12 -15.97 11.14
C LEU A 370 25.69 -17.37 11.33
N TYR A 371 26.58 -17.84 10.45
CA TYR A 371 27.05 -19.24 10.42
C TYR A 371 28.52 -19.44 10.78
N GLY A 372 29.24 -18.35 11.07
CA GLY A 372 30.67 -18.35 11.33
C GLY A 372 31.49 -18.13 10.06
N SER A 373 32.72 -17.65 10.26
CA SER A 373 33.79 -17.63 9.26
C SER A 373 34.80 -18.74 9.57
N ALA A 374 35.81 -18.91 8.72
CA ALA A 374 36.91 -19.83 9.00
C ALA A 374 37.71 -19.45 10.27
N GLU A 375 37.64 -18.17 10.68
CA GLU A 375 38.46 -17.60 11.76
C GLU A 375 37.65 -17.29 13.05
N GLY A 376 36.32 -17.42 13.01
CA GLY A 376 35.46 -17.09 14.14
C GLY A 376 34.10 -17.81 14.10
N GLY A 377 33.58 -18.13 15.28
CA GLY A 377 32.27 -18.76 15.42
C GLY A 377 31.11 -17.82 15.07
N PRO A 378 29.90 -18.37 14.90
CA PRO A 378 28.70 -17.57 14.66
C PRO A 378 28.41 -16.63 15.84
N VAL A 379 27.87 -15.45 15.53
CA VAL A 379 27.47 -14.47 16.55
C VAL A 379 26.25 -14.97 17.33
N ASP A 380 26.25 -14.74 18.64
CA ASP A 380 25.22 -15.23 19.56
C ASP A 380 24.29 -14.13 20.11
N THR A 381 23.81 -13.27 19.21
CA THR A 381 22.72 -12.33 19.51
C THR A 381 21.36 -13.04 19.43
N PRO A 382 20.31 -12.53 20.13
CA PRO A 382 18.95 -13.02 19.98
C PRO A 382 18.47 -13.03 18.52
N GLU A 383 18.76 -11.96 17.78
CA GLU A 383 18.41 -11.79 16.37
C GLU A 383 19.09 -12.84 15.50
N ALA A 384 20.40 -13.08 15.68
CA ALA A 384 21.13 -14.07 14.92
C ALA A 384 20.63 -15.50 15.20
N ARG A 385 20.30 -15.83 16.45
CA ARG A 385 19.70 -17.13 16.81
C ARG A 385 18.35 -17.33 16.12
N ALA A 386 17.46 -16.34 16.17
CA ALA A 386 16.15 -16.40 15.52
C ALA A 386 16.27 -16.51 13.99
N SER A 387 17.20 -15.76 13.38
CA SER A 387 17.48 -15.83 11.95
C SER A 387 18.01 -17.20 11.54
N ARG A 388 18.97 -17.77 12.28
CA ARG A 388 19.45 -19.14 12.04
C ARG A 388 18.33 -20.18 12.14
N GLN A 389 17.46 -20.08 13.14
CA GLN A 389 16.31 -20.97 13.28
C GLN A 389 15.35 -20.87 12.09
N LEU A 390 15.16 -19.66 11.55
CA LEU A 390 14.30 -19.42 10.39
C LEU A 390 14.90 -19.98 9.09
N PHE A 391 16.17 -19.71 8.82
CA PHE A 391 16.86 -20.20 7.63
C PHE A 391 17.16 -21.70 7.69
N GLY A 392 17.34 -22.25 8.89
CA GLY A 392 17.86 -23.58 9.11
C GLY A 392 19.37 -23.59 8.88
N ASP A 393 19.81 -24.31 7.85
CA ASP A 393 21.21 -24.42 7.49
C ASP A 393 21.69 -23.28 6.59
N VAL A 394 23.00 -23.26 6.34
CA VAL A 394 23.63 -22.27 5.46
C VAL A 394 23.14 -22.38 4.01
N ALA A 395 22.76 -23.59 3.56
CA ALA A 395 22.22 -23.81 2.23
C ALA A 395 20.84 -23.15 2.07
N GLY A 396 20.00 -23.16 3.10
CA GLY A 396 18.73 -22.44 3.17
C GLY A 396 18.90 -20.93 3.07
N PHE A 397 19.92 -20.37 3.74
CA PHE A 397 20.31 -18.97 3.60
C PHE A 397 20.75 -18.64 2.17
N ASP A 398 21.70 -19.42 1.62
CA ASP A 398 22.26 -19.20 0.29
C ASP A 398 21.17 -19.30 -0.79
N ARG A 399 20.26 -20.26 -0.65
CA ARG A 399 19.09 -20.44 -1.53
C ARG A 399 18.14 -19.25 -1.47
N PHE A 400 17.75 -18.77 -0.29
CA PHE A 400 16.84 -17.63 -0.16
C PHE A 400 17.40 -16.40 -0.87
N TRP A 401 18.66 -16.04 -0.61
CA TRP A 401 19.28 -14.87 -1.24
C TRP A 401 19.58 -15.06 -2.72
N ALA A 402 19.80 -16.30 -3.18
CA ALA A 402 19.82 -16.61 -4.60
C ALA A 402 18.47 -16.28 -5.27
N LEU A 403 17.35 -16.71 -4.69
CA LEU A 403 16.00 -16.43 -5.22
C LEU A 403 15.67 -14.93 -5.21
N VAL A 404 16.09 -14.20 -4.16
CA VAL A 404 16.05 -12.73 -4.13
C VAL A 404 16.85 -12.13 -5.28
N SER A 405 18.06 -12.65 -5.54
CA SER A 405 18.90 -12.19 -6.67
C SER A 405 18.23 -12.46 -8.02
N VAL A 406 17.58 -13.61 -8.19
CA VAL A 406 16.83 -13.95 -9.42
C VAL A 406 15.73 -12.93 -9.68
N ASN A 407 14.99 -12.59 -8.63
CA ASN A 407 13.92 -11.61 -8.73
C ASN A 407 14.43 -10.22 -9.13
N ALA A 408 15.49 -9.75 -8.48
CA ALA A 408 16.14 -8.49 -8.80
C ALA A 408 16.65 -8.46 -10.27
N LEU A 409 17.37 -9.49 -10.70
CA LEU A 409 17.96 -9.55 -12.05
C LEU A 409 16.90 -9.66 -13.16
N ALA A 410 15.80 -10.37 -12.91
CA ALA A 410 14.73 -10.53 -13.89
C ALA A 410 14.01 -9.21 -14.24
N THR A 411 13.99 -8.27 -13.30
CA THR A 411 13.26 -7.00 -13.40
C THR A 411 14.18 -5.78 -13.48
N LEU A 412 15.49 -6.01 -13.58
CA LEU A 412 16.44 -4.97 -13.97
C LEU A 412 15.92 -4.19 -15.17
N ARG A 413 16.07 -2.87 -15.06
CA ARG A 413 15.67 -1.95 -16.11
C ARG A 413 16.38 -2.29 -17.42
N ASP A 414 15.67 -2.05 -18.52
CA ASP A 414 16.26 -2.07 -19.85
C ASP A 414 17.25 -0.91 -20.02
N VAL A 415 18.55 -1.22 -20.12
CA VAL A 415 19.62 -0.21 -20.23
C VAL A 415 19.60 0.54 -21.55
N ARG A 416 18.88 0.02 -22.55
CA ARG A 416 18.72 0.64 -23.87
C ARG A 416 17.68 1.76 -23.86
N VAL A 417 16.86 1.80 -22.81
CA VAL A 417 15.84 2.83 -22.64
C VAL A 417 16.49 4.03 -21.99
N GLU A 418 16.56 5.18 -22.67
CA GLU A 418 17.15 6.40 -22.11
C GLU A 418 16.46 6.83 -20.81
N HIS A 419 17.23 7.35 -19.86
CA HIS A 419 16.67 7.96 -18.66
C HIS A 419 16.53 9.48 -18.82
N PRO A 420 15.50 10.11 -18.25
CA PRO A 420 15.49 11.56 -18.11
C PRO A 420 16.75 12.04 -17.38
N ALA A 421 17.55 12.88 -18.05
CA ALA A 421 18.84 13.37 -17.53
C ALA A 421 18.71 14.17 -16.22
N GLU A 422 17.53 14.71 -15.93
CA GLU A 422 17.22 15.47 -14.71
C GLU A 422 17.03 14.59 -13.46
N LEU A 423 16.89 13.27 -13.62
CA LEU A 423 16.65 12.31 -12.55
C LEU A 423 17.86 11.38 -12.32
N VAL A 424 19.07 11.95 -12.23
CA VAL A 424 20.29 11.17 -11.98
C VAL A 424 20.26 10.62 -10.55
N ARG A 425 20.00 9.31 -10.42
CA ARG A 425 20.15 8.52 -9.19
C ARG A 425 20.87 7.22 -9.52
N PRO A 426 21.64 6.61 -8.61
CA PRO A 426 22.42 5.40 -8.90
C PRO A 426 21.68 4.23 -9.52
N GLU A 427 20.38 4.12 -9.28
CA GLU A 427 19.54 3.01 -9.73
C GLU A 427 18.86 3.29 -11.07
N PHE A 428 18.80 4.56 -11.48
CA PHE A 428 18.19 5.01 -12.73
C PHE A 428 19.16 5.74 -13.67
N THR A 429 20.40 5.89 -13.22
CA THR A 429 21.50 6.45 -13.97
C THR A 429 21.85 5.57 -15.17
N PRO A 430 22.26 6.16 -16.30
CA PRO A 430 22.91 5.42 -17.36
C PRO A 430 24.35 4.98 -16.98
N ASP A 431 24.88 5.41 -15.83
CA ASP A 431 26.24 5.12 -15.39
C ASP A 431 26.44 3.61 -15.10
N PRO A 432 27.27 2.91 -15.90
CA PRO A 432 27.58 1.51 -15.67
C PRO A 432 28.21 1.24 -14.30
N GLN A 433 28.94 2.18 -13.71
CA GLN A 433 29.59 1.96 -12.41
C GLN A 433 28.58 1.77 -11.28
N LEU A 434 27.49 2.56 -11.30
CA LEU A 434 26.45 2.52 -10.29
C LEU A 434 25.61 1.25 -10.41
N LEU A 435 25.34 0.80 -11.64
CA LEU A 435 24.78 -0.53 -11.91
C LEU A 435 25.71 -1.64 -11.43
N GLY A 436 27.01 -1.55 -11.70
CA GLY A 436 28.00 -2.50 -11.22
C GLY A 436 28.01 -2.62 -9.70
N ALA A 437 27.92 -1.51 -8.98
CA ALA A 437 27.92 -1.49 -7.52
C ALA A 437 26.65 -2.13 -6.95
N TYR A 438 25.49 -1.83 -7.56
CA TYR A 438 24.24 -2.51 -7.24
C TYR A 438 24.36 -4.03 -7.44
N LEU A 439 24.80 -4.45 -8.62
CA LEU A 439 24.97 -5.86 -8.98
C LEU A 439 25.97 -6.59 -8.07
N ARG A 440 27.02 -5.90 -7.61
CA ARG A 440 27.98 -6.44 -6.63
C ARG A 440 27.34 -6.82 -5.30
N THR A 441 26.22 -6.21 -4.90
CA THR A 441 25.46 -6.62 -3.71
C THR A 441 25.10 -8.12 -3.76
N PHE A 442 24.80 -8.63 -4.96
CA PHE A 442 24.49 -10.04 -5.19
C PHE A 442 25.73 -10.84 -5.64
N ALA A 443 26.56 -10.27 -6.52
CA ALA A 443 27.71 -10.94 -7.12
C ALA A 443 28.78 -11.35 -6.11
N SER A 444 29.01 -10.49 -5.11
CA SER A 444 30.04 -10.70 -4.09
C SER A 444 29.67 -11.75 -3.05
N HIS A 445 28.40 -12.21 -3.05
CA HIS A 445 27.94 -13.34 -2.27
C HIS A 445 28.29 -14.66 -2.98
N ARG A 446 29.55 -15.08 -2.85
CA ARG A 446 30.13 -16.28 -3.50
C ARG A 446 30.26 -17.44 -2.51
N TRP A 447 29.31 -18.37 -2.54
CA TRP A 447 29.42 -19.65 -1.81
C TRP A 447 29.89 -20.82 -2.71
N PHE A 448 30.22 -20.53 -3.96
CA PHE A 448 30.85 -21.42 -4.91
C PHE A 448 31.84 -20.63 -5.78
N ASN A 449 32.88 -21.30 -6.26
CA ASN A 449 33.94 -20.66 -7.04
C ASN A 449 34.25 -21.39 -8.36
N THR A 450 33.66 -22.56 -8.60
CA THR A 450 33.91 -23.35 -9.81
C THR A 450 32.64 -23.56 -10.64
N ALA A 451 32.80 -23.80 -11.94
CA ALA A 451 31.73 -24.10 -12.88
C ALA A 451 30.93 -25.34 -12.47
N ALA A 452 31.59 -26.37 -11.92
CA ALA A 452 30.93 -27.57 -11.43
C ALA A 452 30.02 -27.27 -10.24
N GLN A 453 30.50 -26.49 -9.26
CA GLN A 453 29.69 -26.06 -8.12
C GLN A 453 28.55 -25.13 -8.55
N ALA A 454 28.78 -24.24 -9.50
CA ALA A 454 27.77 -23.37 -10.07
C ALA A 454 26.66 -24.15 -10.79
N ASN A 455 27.01 -25.17 -11.56
CA ASN A 455 26.04 -26.08 -12.18
C ASN A 455 25.21 -26.83 -11.12
N ALA A 456 25.85 -27.34 -10.06
CA ALA A 456 25.13 -27.95 -8.95
C ALA A 456 24.17 -26.97 -8.26
N ALA A 457 24.62 -25.73 -8.02
CA ALA A 457 23.79 -24.68 -7.43
C ALA A 457 22.61 -24.30 -8.33
N LEU A 458 22.81 -24.16 -9.64
CA LEU A 458 21.75 -23.91 -10.61
C LEU A 458 20.72 -25.04 -10.60
N LEU A 459 21.17 -26.30 -10.63
CA LEU A 459 20.28 -27.46 -10.58
C LEU A 459 19.47 -27.49 -9.28
N LEU A 460 20.08 -27.19 -8.13
CA LEU A 460 19.36 -27.09 -6.87
C LEU A 460 18.30 -25.98 -6.89
N LEU A 461 18.63 -24.81 -7.46
CA LEU A 461 17.68 -23.70 -7.60
C LEU A 461 16.50 -24.06 -8.51
N MET A 462 16.74 -24.80 -9.59
CA MET A 462 15.72 -25.18 -10.56
C MET A 462 14.88 -26.41 -10.14
N ALA A 463 15.50 -27.41 -9.50
CA ALA A 463 14.89 -28.71 -9.26
C ALA A 463 14.17 -28.82 -7.90
N GLN A 464 14.63 -28.11 -6.87
CA GLN A 464 13.90 -28.10 -5.60
C GLN A 464 12.67 -27.20 -5.74
N ALA A 465 11.49 -27.81 -5.81
CA ALA A 465 10.29 -27.12 -5.38
C ALA A 465 10.45 -26.80 -3.89
N ASP A 466 10.25 -25.54 -3.51
CA ASP A 466 10.38 -25.15 -2.11
C ASP A 466 9.43 -25.99 -1.25
N GLY A 467 9.99 -26.71 -0.27
CA GLY A 467 9.18 -27.33 0.78
C GLY A 467 8.36 -26.28 1.52
N PRO A 468 7.20 -26.64 2.10
CA PRO A 468 6.29 -25.68 2.73
C PRO A 468 6.94 -24.87 3.87
N ASP A 469 8.01 -25.41 4.46
CA ASP A 469 8.76 -24.79 5.54
C ASP A 469 9.94 -23.92 5.12
N SER A 470 10.25 -23.82 3.82
CA SER A 470 11.36 -22.97 3.38
C SER A 470 11.07 -21.49 3.69
N PRO A 471 12.11 -20.67 3.96
CA PRO A 471 11.93 -19.23 4.18
C PRO A 471 11.16 -18.54 3.05
N TRP A 472 11.40 -18.96 1.80
CA TRP A 472 10.68 -18.45 0.63
C TRP A 472 9.21 -18.84 0.64
N ALA A 473 8.89 -20.11 0.88
CA ALA A 473 7.52 -20.61 0.93
C ALA A 473 6.71 -19.94 2.05
N ARG A 474 7.32 -19.76 3.24
CA ARG A 474 6.73 -19.05 4.38
C ARG A 474 6.47 -17.58 4.06
N ALA A 475 7.43 -16.89 3.44
CA ALA A 475 7.25 -15.50 3.02
C ALA A 475 6.12 -15.37 1.99
N ARG A 476 6.09 -16.26 0.99
CA ARG A 476 5.02 -16.33 -0.01
C ARG A 476 3.66 -16.59 0.62
N ALA A 477 3.56 -17.52 1.58
CA ALA A 477 2.31 -17.83 2.26
C ALA A 477 1.77 -16.65 3.07
N ARG A 478 2.66 -15.85 3.72
CA ARG A 478 2.26 -14.62 4.42
C ARG A 478 1.66 -13.60 3.45
N THR A 479 2.33 -13.32 2.33
CA THR A 479 1.76 -12.41 1.33
C THR A 479 0.47 -12.95 0.73
N ALA A 480 0.39 -14.26 0.46
CA ALA A 480 -0.80 -14.87 -0.14
C ALA A 480 -2.05 -14.74 0.75
N ARG A 481 -1.90 -14.71 2.08
CA ARG A 481 -3.02 -14.54 3.03
C ARG A 481 -3.46 -13.10 3.25
N SER A 482 -2.63 -12.12 2.89
CA SER A 482 -2.97 -10.72 3.09
C SER A 482 -3.98 -10.23 2.07
N VAL A 483 -4.83 -9.31 2.51
CA VAL A 483 -5.77 -8.59 1.65
C VAL A 483 -5.09 -7.51 0.81
N ILE A 484 -3.86 -7.13 1.18
CA ILE A 484 -3.11 -6.08 0.52
C ILE A 484 -2.61 -6.62 -0.83
N ARG A 485 -3.17 -6.08 -1.90
CA ARG A 485 -2.81 -6.39 -3.29
C ARG A 485 -2.51 -5.11 -4.06
N THR A 486 -1.65 -5.24 -5.05
CA THR A 486 -1.32 -4.15 -5.97
C THR A 486 -1.37 -4.70 -7.40
N PRO A 487 -1.66 -3.84 -8.40
CA PRO A 487 -1.76 -4.27 -9.79
C PRO A 487 -0.39 -4.59 -10.42
N ALA A 488 0.70 -4.40 -9.67
CA ALA A 488 2.02 -4.83 -10.12
C ALA A 488 2.01 -6.35 -10.33
N PRO A 489 2.46 -6.87 -11.49
CA PRO A 489 2.48 -8.30 -11.73
C PRO A 489 3.42 -8.98 -10.74
N ARG A 490 3.06 -10.17 -10.29
CA ARG A 490 3.92 -10.97 -9.39
C ARG A 490 4.48 -12.13 -10.20
N GLY A 491 5.80 -12.29 -10.19
CA GLY A 491 6.46 -13.40 -10.87
C GLY A 491 7.34 -14.16 -9.91
N GLU A 492 7.20 -15.48 -9.89
CA GLU A 492 8.02 -16.31 -9.03
C GLU A 492 9.37 -16.64 -9.72
N PRO A 493 10.44 -16.86 -8.95
CA PRO A 493 11.76 -17.18 -9.50
C PRO A 493 11.76 -18.39 -10.45
N GLN A 494 10.95 -19.43 -10.16
CA GLN A 494 10.87 -20.62 -11.01
C GLN A 494 10.39 -20.34 -12.43
N ASP A 495 9.64 -19.24 -12.62
CA ASP A 495 9.15 -18.82 -13.94
C ASP A 495 10.21 -17.97 -14.69
N ARG A 496 11.42 -17.81 -14.11
CA ARG A 496 12.47 -16.89 -14.58
C ARG A 496 13.82 -17.62 -14.80
N PRO A 497 13.90 -18.68 -15.63
CA PRO A 497 15.10 -19.51 -15.78
C PRO A 497 16.32 -18.73 -16.30
N ALA A 498 16.14 -17.76 -17.21
CA ALA A 498 17.24 -16.91 -17.68
C ALA A 498 17.85 -16.06 -16.55
N ALA A 499 17.02 -15.59 -15.61
CA ALA A 499 17.49 -14.83 -14.45
C ALA A 499 18.13 -15.75 -13.40
N MET A 500 17.69 -17.01 -13.27
CA MET A 500 18.38 -18.03 -12.46
C MET A 500 19.81 -18.27 -12.96
N VAL A 501 19.97 -18.48 -14.26
CA VAL A 501 21.30 -18.65 -14.86
C VAL A 501 22.15 -17.39 -14.64
N LEU A 502 21.60 -16.19 -14.87
CA LEU A 502 22.33 -14.94 -14.67
C LEU A 502 22.71 -14.72 -13.20
N ALA A 503 21.85 -15.09 -12.25
CA ALA A 503 22.12 -15.03 -10.81
C ALA A 503 23.25 -15.98 -10.38
N VAL A 504 23.45 -17.10 -11.08
CA VAL A 504 24.59 -17.99 -10.84
C VAL A 504 25.84 -17.45 -11.54
N ALA A 505 25.71 -17.04 -12.81
CA ALA A 505 26.81 -16.51 -13.61
C ALA A 505 27.46 -15.26 -12.99
N ILE A 506 26.66 -14.33 -12.47
CA ILE A 506 27.15 -13.10 -11.81
C ILE A 506 28.08 -13.38 -10.63
N ARG A 507 27.95 -14.54 -9.96
CA ARG A 507 28.81 -14.94 -8.83
C ARG A 507 30.14 -15.51 -9.30
N LEU A 508 30.23 -16.08 -10.50
CA LEU A 508 31.49 -16.49 -11.12
C LEU A 508 32.20 -15.33 -11.85
N ALA A 509 31.50 -14.25 -12.13
CA ALA A 509 32.04 -13.14 -12.91
C ALA A 509 33.13 -12.39 -12.13
N PRO A 510 34.26 -12.04 -12.78
CA PRO A 510 35.35 -11.27 -12.19
C PRO A 510 34.89 -10.01 -11.45
N LEU A 511 35.36 -9.79 -10.22
CA LEU A 511 35.07 -8.58 -9.47
C LEU A 511 36.16 -7.52 -9.68
N ALA A 512 37.42 -7.90 -9.77
CA ALA A 512 38.52 -6.97 -10.06
C ALA A 512 39.03 -7.08 -11.53
N PRO A 513 39.63 -6.00 -12.07
CA PRO A 513 40.43 -6.07 -13.29
C PRO A 513 41.54 -7.11 -13.15
N GLY A 514 41.73 -7.95 -14.17
CA GLY A 514 42.76 -9.00 -14.19
C GLY A 514 42.35 -10.33 -13.55
N GLU A 515 41.21 -10.39 -12.84
CA GLU A 515 40.65 -11.69 -12.41
C GLU A 515 40.25 -12.53 -13.63
N PRO A 516 40.56 -13.85 -13.65
CA PRO A 516 40.22 -14.73 -14.75
C PRO A 516 38.71 -14.99 -14.80
N ASP A 517 38.14 -15.09 -16.01
CA ASP A 517 36.74 -15.43 -16.26
C ASP A 517 36.55 -16.90 -16.70
N GLN A 518 37.57 -17.75 -16.53
CA GLN A 518 37.59 -19.13 -17.00
C GLN A 518 36.43 -19.96 -16.44
N GLU A 519 36.15 -19.87 -15.14
CA GLU A 519 35.07 -20.61 -14.48
C GLU A 519 33.69 -20.13 -14.96
N LEU A 520 33.51 -18.83 -15.19
CA LEU A 520 32.29 -18.28 -15.79
C LEU A 520 32.10 -18.84 -17.20
N ARG A 521 33.14 -18.81 -18.03
CA ARG A 521 33.10 -19.31 -19.41
C ARG A 521 32.82 -20.81 -19.46
N ALA A 522 33.43 -21.59 -18.57
CA ALA A 522 33.22 -23.03 -18.45
C ALA A 522 31.77 -23.34 -18.02
N PHE A 523 31.23 -22.61 -17.04
CA PHE A 523 29.82 -22.74 -16.62
C PHE A 523 28.87 -22.46 -17.79
N LEU A 524 29.03 -21.33 -18.49
CA LEU A 524 28.18 -20.96 -19.62
C LEU A 524 28.27 -21.96 -20.77
N SER A 525 29.44 -22.57 -20.99
CA SER A 525 29.63 -23.59 -22.03
C SER A 525 28.97 -24.92 -21.70
N GLY A 526 28.66 -25.18 -20.43
CA GLY A 526 27.91 -26.36 -19.99
C GLY A 526 26.39 -26.22 -20.08
N LEU A 527 25.87 -25.04 -20.44
CA LEU A 527 24.43 -24.79 -20.53
C LEU A 527 23.86 -25.29 -21.87
N SER A 528 22.56 -25.63 -21.87
CA SER A 528 21.86 -25.88 -23.14
C SER A 528 21.83 -24.61 -24.01
N PRO A 529 21.85 -24.73 -25.35
CA PRO A 529 21.81 -23.58 -26.25
C PRO A 529 20.59 -22.67 -26.00
N ALA A 530 19.44 -23.25 -25.65
CA ALA A 530 18.22 -22.50 -25.35
C ALA A 530 18.34 -21.66 -24.06
N ALA A 531 18.90 -22.25 -23.00
CA ALA A 531 19.13 -21.54 -21.74
C ALA A 531 20.16 -20.42 -21.89
N LEU A 532 21.25 -20.68 -22.60
CA LEU A 532 22.29 -19.68 -22.89
C LEU A 532 21.72 -18.53 -23.72
N ALA A 533 20.98 -18.82 -24.81
CA ALA A 533 20.37 -17.79 -25.65
C ALA A 533 19.34 -16.94 -24.90
N ALA A 534 18.52 -17.54 -24.03
CA ALA A 534 17.56 -16.80 -23.20
C ALA A 534 18.28 -15.90 -22.19
N THR A 535 19.36 -16.40 -21.57
CA THR A 535 20.20 -15.63 -20.63
C THR A 535 20.90 -14.48 -21.33
N ALA A 536 21.44 -14.71 -22.53
CA ALA A 536 22.07 -13.68 -23.35
C ALA A 536 21.07 -12.57 -23.75
N ARG A 537 19.83 -12.91 -24.10
CA ARG A 537 18.78 -11.91 -24.36
C ARG A 537 18.46 -11.07 -23.13
N LEU A 538 18.43 -11.69 -21.94
CA LEU A 538 18.27 -10.96 -20.69
C LEU A 538 19.47 -10.04 -20.44
N ALA A 539 20.70 -10.55 -20.56
CA ALA A 539 21.93 -9.77 -20.41
C ALA A 539 21.98 -8.58 -21.38
N ALA A 540 21.70 -8.80 -22.67
CA ALA A 540 21.64 -7.75 -23.69
C ALA A 540 20.60 -6.66 -23.37
N ARG A 541 19.53 -7.00 -22.65
CA ARG A 541 18.52 -6.03 -22.20
C ARG A 541 19.00 -5.22 -21.00
N VAL A 542 19.71 -5.83 -20.05
CA VAL A 542 19.90 -5.25 -18.71
C VAL A 542 21.35 -4.91 -18.36
N LEU A 543 22.32 -5.33 -19.17
CA LEU A 543 23.75 -5.11 -18.95
C LEU A 543 24.36 -4.31 -20.12
N PRO A 544 25.17 -3.27 -19.85
CA PRO A 544 25.87 -2.51 -20.88
C PRO A 544 26.81 -3.38 -21.73
N GLY A 545 26.93 -3.09 -23.03
CA GLY A 545 27.82 -3.80 -23.96
C GLY A 545 27.38 -5.21 -24.38
N ALA A 546 26.49 -5.87 -23.61
CA ALA A 546 26.01 -7.21 -23.93
C ALA A 546 25.23 -7.28 -25.26
N ALA A 547 24.51 -6.21 -25.63
CA ALA A 547 23.73 -6.16 -26.87
C ALA A 547 24.58 -6.01 -28.14
N GLU A 548 25.86 -5.64 -28.02
CA GLU A 548 26.79 -5.43 -29.14
C GLU A 548 27.48 -6.73 -29.58
N THR A 549 27.14 -7.84 -28.92
CA THR A 549 27.83 -9.12 -29.08
C THR A 549 26.89 -10.18 -29.66
N ASP A 550 27.28 -10.77 -30.78
CA ASP A 550 26.47 -11.79 -31.46
C ASP A 550 26.59 -13.19 -30.83
N ASP A 551 27.72 -13.52 -30.19
CA ASP A 551 27.87 -14.78 -29.43
C ASP A 551 27.13 -14.68 -28.09
N PRO A 552 26.10 -15.52 -27.85
CA PRO A 552 25.36 -15.53 -26.59
C PRO A 552 26.24 -15.66 -25.34
N ARG A 553 27.35 -16.40 -25.43
CA ARG A 553 28.28 -16.56 -24.29
C ARG A 553 29.04 -15.26 -24.04
N GLU A 554 29.66 -14.70 -25.07
CA GLU A 554 30.39 -13.44 -24.92
C GLU A 554 29.47 -12.30 -24.48
N ALA A 555 28.20 -12.25 -24.93
CA ALA A 555 27.23 -11.24 -24.49
C ALA A 555 27.06 -11.23 -22.96
N VAL A 556 26.98 -12.40 -22.33
CA VAL A 556 26.90 -12.52 -20.86
C VAL A 556 28.21 -12.10 -20.20
N VAL A 557 29.36 -12.55 -20.71
CA VAL A 557 30.68 -12.24 -20.14
C VAL A 557 30.99 -10.74 -20.22
N VAL A 558 30.79 -10.13 -21.39
CA VAL A 558 30.98 -8.70 -21.64
C VAL A 558 30.06 -7.88 -20.74
N GLY A 559 28.77 -8.23 -20.69
CA GLY A 559 27.78 -7.55 -19.84
C GLY A 559 28.14 -7.58 -18.36
N LEU A 560 28.56 -8.74 -17.85
CA LEU A 560 29.00 -8.88 -16.46
C LEU A 560 30.34 -8.19 -16.17
N GLY A 561 31.04 -7.72 -17.20
CA GLY A 561 32.23 -6.89 -17.08
C GLY A 561 32.00 -5.59 -16.29
N VAL A 562 30.76 -5.13 -16.20
CA VAL A 562 30.33 -3.98 -15.39
C VAL A 562 30.73 -4.09 -13.91
N LEU A 563 30.83 -5.32 -13.38
CA LEU A 563 31.24 -5.58 -12.00
C LEU A 563 32.67 -5.13 -11.70
N ARG A 564 33.53 -5.01 -12.72
CA ARG A 564 34.93 -4.60 -12.58
C ARG A 564 35.12 -3.08 -12.45
N LEU A 565 34.08 -2.32 -12.78
CA LEU A 565 34.14 -0.85 -12.81
C LEU A 565 34.05 -0.21 -11.41
N VAL A 566 33.56 -0.97 -10.43
CA VAL A 566 33.32 -0.48 -9.07
C VAL A 566 34.65 -0.37 -8.30
N GLY A 567 34.91 0.82 -7.74
CA GLY A 567 36.17 1.17 -7.07
C GLY A 567 37.27 1.69 -8.02
N ALA A 568 36.97 1.97 -9.29
CA ALA A 568 37.97 2.50 -10.23
C ALA A 568 38.40 3.96 -9.90
N HIS A 569 37.52 4.76 -9.30
CA HIS A 569 37.80 6.15 -8.93
C HIS A 569 38.77 6.30 -7.74
N THR A 570 38.81 5.33 -6.82
CA THR A 570 39.74 5.32 -5.68
C THR A 570 41.14 4.78 -6.04
N ARG A 571 41.28 4.08 -7.17
CA ARG A 571 42.56 3.50 -7.63
C ARG A 571 43.44 4.47 -8.41
N ASN A 572 42.89 5.56 -8.95
CA ASN A 572 43.67 6.59 -9.64
C ASN A 572 44.21 7.69 -8.70
N THR A 573 43.95 7.58 -7.40
CA THR A 573 44.42 8.51 -6.36
C THR A 573 45.33 7.83 -5.31
N ALA A 574 45.80 6.61 -5.58
CA ALA A 574 46.72 5.87 -4.72
C ALA A 574 48.12 5.81 -5.35
#